data_AF-A0A6Y1VNR4-F1
#
_entry.id   AF-A0A6Y1VNR4-F1
#
_cell.length_a   1.000
_cell.length_b   1.000
_cell.length_c   1.000
_cell.angle_alpha   90.00
_cell.angle_beta   90.00
_cell.angle_gamma   90.00
#
_symmetry.space_group_name_H-M   'P 1'
#
loop_
_entity.id
_entity.type
_entity.pdbx_description
1 polymer ?
#
loop_
_entity_poly.entity_id
_entity_poly.type
_entity_poly.pdbx_seq_one_letter_code
_entity_poly.pdbx_strand_id
1 'polypeptide(L)'
;MDRFREDFDERSGEILAYLDLLKFIEYAGAELISSDDKEHKFSITAQSRKTLKGAVYILLYNLIESTMREAICLIHETIYDRNVEFDKLRKNIRSEILKRLKNESVNIE
;
A
#
# COMPACT_ATOMS: atom_id res chain seq x y z
N MET A 1 5.42 11.14 12.27
CA MET A 1 6.39 10.55 11.32
C MET A 1 6.72 9.11 11.70
N ASP A 2 7.11 8.85 12.95
CA ASP A 2 7.50 7.50 13.39
C ASP A 2 6.36 6.48 13.23
N ARG A 3 5.14 6.83 13.66
CA ARG A 3 3.96 5.98 13.51
C ARG A 3 3.62 5.58 12.06
N PHE A 4 3.80 6.50 11.10
CA PHE A 4 3.55 6.21 9.69
C PHE A 4 4.58 5.23 9.13
N ARG A 5 5.84 5.44 9.51
CA ARG A 5 6.93 4.56 9.08
C ARG A 5 6.77 3.17 9.67
N GLU A 6 6.38 3.08 10.94
CA GLU A 6 6.03 1.84 11.62
C GLU A 6 4.89 1.11 10.89
N ASP A 7 3.78 1.79 10.59
CA ASP A 7 2.65 1.22 9.83
C ASP A 7 3.08 0.69 8.45
N PHE A 8 3.95 1.42 7.75
CA PHE A 8 4.48 0.99 6.45
C PHE A 8 5.40 -0.23 6.59
N ASP A 9 6.30 -0.21 7.57
CA ASP A 9 7.27 -1.29 7.81
C ASP A 9 6.54 -2.58 8.23
N GLU A 10 5.51 -2.48 9.08
CA GLU A 10 4.66 -3.61 9.47
C GLU A 10 3.94 -4.23 8.26
N ARG A 11 3.18 -3.43 7.51
CA ARG A 11 2.42 -3.92 6.35
C ARG A 11 3.33 -4.45 5.23
N SER A 12 4.47 -3.81 5.01
CA SER A 12 5.43 -4.29 4.01
C SER A 12 6.06 -5.61 4.46
N GLY A 13 6.34 -5.78 5.76
CA GLY A 13 6.78 -7.04 6.34
C GLY A 13 5.78 -8.18 6.13
N GLU A 14 4.49 -7.93 6.37
CA GLU A 14 3.42 -8.91 6.12
C GLU A 14 3.36 -9.34 4.66
N ILE A 15 3.46 -8.38 3.72
CA ILE A 15 3.44 -8.66 2.28
C ILE A 15 4.66 -9.49 1.87
N LEU A 16 5.85 -9.17 2.42
CA LEU A 16 7.06 -9.94 2.15
C LEU A 16 6.95 -11.38 2.67
N ALA A 17 6.43 -11.57 3.90
CA ALA A 17 6.16 -12.90 4.44
C ALA A 17 5.16 -13.69 3.58
N TYR A 18 4.10 -13.03 3.10
CA TYR A 18 3.14 -13.64 2.18
C TYR A 18 3.76 -14.01 0.83
N LEU A 19 4.64 -13.16 0.28
CA LEU A 19 5.38 -13.45 -0.94
C LEU A 19 6.30 -14.66 -0.78
N ASP A 20 6.95 -14.81 0.36
CA ASP A 20 7.80 -15.97 0.65
C ASP A 20 6.98 -17.25 0.78
N LEU A 21 5.81 -17.20 1.42
CA LEU A 21 4.85 -18.31 1.39
C LEU A 21 4.43 -18.65 -0.05
N LEU A 22 4.16 -17.64 -0.89
CA LEU A 22 3.75 -17.85 -2.26
C LEU A 22 4.87 -18.49 -3.10
N LYS A 23 6.12 -18.06 -2.91
CA LYS A 23 7.29 -18.72 -3.52
C LYS A 23 7.37 -20.18 -3.09
N PHE A 24 7.21 -20.46 -1.80
CA PHE A 24 7.17 -21.83 -1.30
C PHE A 24 6.09 -22.66 -2.00
N ILE A 25 4.87 -22.13 -2.12
CA ILE A 25 3.76 -22.80 -2.82
C ILE A 25 4.10 -23.01 -4.30
N GLU A 26 4.75 -22.05 -4.96
CA GLU A 26 5.18 -22.17 -6.36
C GLU A 26 6.19 -23.30 -6.59
N TYR A 27 7.10 -23.52 -5.65
CA TYR A 27 8.05 -24.64 -5.69
C TYR A 27 7.47 -25.94 -5.13
N ALA A 28 6.47 -25.86 -4.27
CA ALA A 28 5.74 -27.02 -3.79
C ALA A 28 5.02 -27.69 -4.99
N GLY A 29 5.02 -29.03 -4.99
CA GLY A 29 4.36 -29.82 -6.01
C GLY A 29 2.84 -29.64 -6.03
N ALA A 30 2.12 -30.63 -6.55
CA ALA A 30 0.67 -30.53 -6.68
C ALA A 30 -0.10 -30.68 -5.34
N GLU A 31 0.56 -31.06 -4.25
CA GLU A 31 -0.09 -31.39 -2.98
C GLU A 31 0.69 -30.84 -1.78
N LEU A 32 -0.03 -30.33 -0.78
CA LEU A 32 0.45 -30.14 0.59
C LEU A 32 -0.09 -31.28 1.46
N ILE A 33 0.77 -31.85 2.31
CA ILE A 33 0.39 -32.94 3.21
C ILE A 33 0.47 -32.40 4.63
N SER A 34 -0.59 -32.63 5.43
CA SER A 34 -0.55 -32.27 6.84
C SER A 34 0.50 -33.09 7.58
N SER A 35 1.21 -32.43 8.49
CA SER A 35 2.21 -33.08 9.34
C SER A 35 1.57 -34.05 10.34
N ASP A 36 0.34 -33.73 10.78
CA ASP A 36 -0.39 -34.45 11.82
C ASP A 36 -1.27 -35.57 11.25
N ASP A 37 -1.69 -35.44 10.00
CA ASP A 37 -2.51 -36.43 9.29
C ASP A 37 -2.05 -36.57 7.83
N LYS A 38 -1.35 -37.66 7.54
CA LYS A 38 -0.80 -37.93 6.20
C LYS A 38 -1.88 -38.23 5.15
N GLU A 39 -3.10 -38.58 5.57
CA GLU A 39 -4.25 -38.73 4.66
C GLU A 39 -4.89 -37.39 4.32
N HIS A 40 -4.68 -36.38 5.15
CA HIS A 40 -5.15 -35.03 4.89
C HIS A 40 -4.23 -34.29 3.92
N LYS A 41 -4.62 -34.33 2.64
CA LYS A 41 -3.91 -33.68 1.54
C LYS A 41 -4.69 -32.52 0.96
N PHE A 42 -4.01 -31.41 0.72
CA PHE A 42 -4.56 -30.27 0.00
C PHE A 42 -3.96 -30.21 -1.42
N SER A 43 -4.82 -30.28 -2.44
CA SER A 43 -4.37 -30.14 -3.84
C SER A 43 -4.17 -28.67 -4.22
N ILE A 44 -2.94 -28.31 -4.56
CA ILE A 44 -2.58 -26.98 -5.03
C ILE A 44 -2.91 -26.85 -6.52
N THR A 45 -4.13 -26.44 -6.80
CA THR A 45 -4.59 -26.24 -8.18
C THR A 45 -3.97 -24.99 -8.83
N ALA A 46 -3.98 -24.95 -10.16
CA ALA A 46 -3.60 -23.74 -10.91
C ALA A 46 -4.50 -22.53 -10.55
N GLN A 47 -5.78 -22.78 -10.24
CA GLN A 47 -6.69 -21.72 -9.80
C GLN A 47 -6.28 -21.18 -8.43
N SER A 48 -5.93 -22.04 -7.47
CA SER A 48 -5.44 -21.64 -6.15
C SER A 48 -4.19 -20.75 -6.29
N ARG A 49 -3.22 -21.15 -7.12
CA ARG A 49 -2.00 -20.35 -7.39
C ARG A 49 -2.32 -18.99 -7.97
N LYS A 50 -3.23 -18.93 -8.96
CA LYS A 50 -3.67 -17.65 -9.56
C LYS A 50 -4.35 -16.75 -8.52
N THR A 51 -5.24 -17.29 -7.70
CA THR A 51 -5.93 -16.54 -6.65
C THR A 51 -4.94 -15.99 -5.62
N LEU A 52 -3.98 -16.81 -5.16
CA LEU A 52 -2.94 -16.38 -4.22
C LEU A 52 -2.07 -15.25 -4.81
N LYS A 53 -1.68 -15.36 -6.09
CA LYS A 53 -0.97 -14.28 -6.79
C LYS A 53 -1.83 -13.01 -6.90
N GLY A 54 -3.12 -13.18 -7.18
CA GLY A 54 -4.10 -12.09 -7.18
C GLY A 54 -4.16 -11.32 -5.86
N ALA A 55 -4.13 -12.04 -4.73
CA ALA A 55 -4.14 -11.43 -3.41
C ALA A 55 -2.94 -10.50 -3.18
N VAL A 56 -1.75 -10.84 -3.70
CA VAL A 56 -0.57 -9.95 -3.64
C VAL A 56 -0.86 -8.58 -4.26
N TYR A 57 -1.51 -8.54 -5.42
CA TYR A 57 -1.83 -7.28 -6.08
C TYR A 57 -2.75 -6.40 -5.24
N ILE A 58 -3.74 -6.99 -4.55
CA ILE A 58 -4.61 -6.27 -3.63
C ILE A 58 -3.83 -5.74 -2.43
N LEU A 59 -2.97 -6.55 -1.84
CA LEU A 59 -2.14 -6.12 -0.70
C LEU A 59 -1.21 -4.96 -1.09
N LEU A 60 -0.55 -5.06 -2.25
CA LEU A 60 0.31 -4.00 -2.76
C LEU A 60 -0.47 -2.73 -3.07
N TYR A 61 -1.66 -2.85 -3.67
CA TYR A 61 -2.52 -1.71 -3.92
C TYR A 61 -2.87 -0.99 -2.61
N ASN A 62 -3.31 -1.73 -1.59
CA ASN A 62 -3.67 -1.18 -0.29
C ASN A 62 -2.46 -0.48 0.37
N LEU A 63 -1.26 -1.07 0.28
CA LEU A 63 -0.05 -0.45 0.81
C LEU A 63 0.26 0.86 0.09
N ILE A 64 0.26 0.86 -1.24
CA ILE A 64 0.55 2.05 -2.06
C ILE A 64 -0.48 3.15 -1.79
N GLU A 65 -1.76 2.82 -1.78
CA GLU A 65 -2.85 3.76 -1.52
C GLU A 65 -2.69 4.42 -0.15
N SER A 66 -2.52 3.61 0.90
CA SER A 66 -2.34 4.11 2.27
C SER A 66 -1.10 5.00 2.38
N THR A 67 0.00 4.61 1.74
CA THR A 67 1.28 5.35 1.77
C THR A 67 1.14 6.69 1.05
N MET A 68 0.52 6.72 -0.14
CA MET A 68 0.33 7.96 -0.90
C MET A 68 -0.65 8.91 -0.20
N ARG A 69 -1.75 8.39 0.34
CA ARG A 69 -2.71 9.19 1.10
C ARG A 69 -2.03 9.88 2.28
N GLU A 70 -1.28 9.12 3.07
CA GLU A 70 -0.63 9.67 4.26
C GLU A 70 0.46 10.69 3.90
N ALA A 71 1.22 10.43 2.83
CA ALA A 71 2.20 11.40 2.33
C ALA A 71 1.55 12.74 1.93
N ILE A 72 0.38 12.71 1.30
CA ILE A 72 -0.36 13.92 0.93
C ILE A 72 -0.86 14.64 2.20
N CYS A 73 -1.42 13.91 3.17
CA CYS A 73 -1.85 14.45 4.46
C CYS A 73 -0.69 15.14 5.18
N LEU A 74 0.47 14.47 5.27
CA LEU A 74 1.66 15.03 5.92
C LEU A 74 2.18 16.29 5.23
N ILE A 75 2.15 16.35 3.89
CA ILE A 75 2.52 17.57 3.15
C ILE A 75 1.57 18.71 3.53
N HIS A 76 0.26 18.43 3.57
CA HIS A 76 -0.75 19.42 3.92
C HIS A 76 -0.58 19.93 5.37
N GLU A 77 -0.49 19.02 6.34
CA GLU A 77 -0.25 19.32 7.74
C GLU A 77 1.04 20.12 7.92
N THR A 78 2.12 19.74 7.25
CA THR A 78 3.39 20.48 7.33
C THR A 78 3.28 21.91 6.81
N ILE A 79 2.51 22.14 5.73
CA ILE A 79 2.28 23.49 5.20
C ILE A 79 1.45 24.31 6.20
N TYR A 80 0.42 23.70 6.78
CA TYR A 80 -0.49 24.33 7.73
C TYR A 80 0.19 24.65 9.07
N ASP A 81 0.77 23.65 9.73
CA ASP A 81 1.36 23.75 11.07
C ASP A 81 2.57 24.68 11.11
N ARG A 82 3.37 24.71 10.03
CA ARG A 82 4.52 25.60 9.91
C ARG A 82 4.16 26.96 9.32
N ASN A 83 2.89 27.20 9.02
CA ASN A 83 2.38 28.42 8.39
C ASN A 83 3.23 28.84 7.18
N VAL A 84 3.50 27.90 6.27
CA VAL A 84 4.40 28.13 5.13
C VAL A 84 3.72 29.04 4.11
N GLU A 85 4.30 30.22 3.90
CA GLU A 85 3.84 31.16 2.87
C GLU A 85 3.80 30.51 1.47
N PHE A 86 2.77 30.85 0.70
CA PHE A 86 2.55 30.32 -0.65
C PHE A 86 3.79 30.47 -1.55
N ASP A 87 4.48 31.61 -1.46
CA ASP A 87 5.67 31.91 -2.28
C ASP A 87 6.90 31.09 -1.91
N LYS A 88 6.88 30.40 -0.77
CA LYS A 88 7.95 29.48 -0.34
C LYS A 88 7.66 28.03 -0.75
N LEU A 89 6.45 27.71 -1.21
CA LEU A 89 6.11 26.37 -1.69
C LEU A 89 6.86 26.01 -2.98
N ARG A 90 7.00 24.72 -3.30
CA ARG A 90 7.58 24.32 -4.60
C ARG A 90 6.64 24.71 -5.75
N LYS A 91 7.20 25.06 -6.91
CA LYS A 91 6.45 25.49 -8.10
C LYS A 91 5.33 24.52 -8.50
N ASN A 92 5.58 23.21 -8.42
CA ASN A 92 4.60 22.19 -8.79
C ASN A 92 3.38 22.22 -7.86
N ILE A 93 3.60 22.39 -6.55
CA ILE A 93 2.54 22.49 -5.54
C ILE A 93 1.74 23.78 -5.76
N ARG A 94 2.43 24.91 -5.95
CA ARG A 94 1.76 26.19 -6.28
C ARG A 94 0.90 26.09 -7.53
N SER A 95 1.43 25.47 -8.59
CA SER A 95 0.69 25.28 -9.83
C SER A 95 -0.56 24.45 -9.63
N GLU A 96 -0.51 23.41 -8.80
CA GLU A 96 -1.66 22.54 -8.57
C GLU A 96 -2.73 23.24 -7.72
N ILE A 97 -2.32 24.03 -6.72
CA ILE A 97 -3.23 24.88 -5.94
C ILE A 97 -3.92 25.91 -6.85
N LEU A 98 -3.15 26.61 -7.71
CA LEU A 98 -3.71 27.61 -8.63
C LEU A 98 -4.67 26.98 -9.66
N LYS A 99 -4.37 25.79 -10.17
CA LYS A 99 -5.29 25.06 -11.06
C LYS A 99 -6.60 24.74 -10.36
N ARG A 100 -6.55 24.26 -9.11
CA ARG A 100 -7.75 24.01 -8.31
C ARG A 100 -8.56 25.28 -8.08
N LEU A 101 -7.93 26.36 -7.63
CA LEU A 101 -8.59 27.66 -7.43
C LEU A 101 -9.24 28.22 -8.70
N LYS A 102 -8.68 27.91 -9.87
CA LYS A 102 -9.24 28.33 -11.17
C LYS A 102 -10.44 27.49 -11.60
N ASN A 103 -10.43 26.19 -11.30
CA ASN A 103 -11.41 25.23 -11.80
C ASN A 103 -12.57 24.99 -10.84
N GLU A 104 -12.34 25.19 -9.55
CA GLU A 104 -13.35 25.10 -8.50
C GLU A 104 -13.60 26.51 -7.98
N SER A 105 -14.87 26.91 -7.87
CA SER A 105 -15.26 28.12 -7.12
C SER A 105 -15.03 27.85 -5.64
N VAL A 106 -13.77 27.89 -5.22
CA VAL A 106 -13.35 27.71 -3.84
C VAL A 106 -13.85 28.90 -3.05
N ASN A 107 -14.81 28.67 -2.15
CA ASN A 107 -15.16 29.65 -1.13
C ASN A 107 -14.00 29.74 -0.13
N ILE A 108 -13.50 30.94 0.05
CA ILE A 108 -12.49 31.25 1.07
C ILE A 108 -13.31 31.69 2.30
N GLU A 109 -13.34 30.86 3.34
CA GLU A 109 -13.85 31.22 4.67
C GLU A 109 -12.82 32.02 5.48
#